data_AF-A0A966ZC37-F1
#
_entry.id   AF-A0A966ZC37-F1
#
_cell.length_a   1.000
_cell.length_b   1.000
_cell.length_c   1.000
_cell.angle_alpha   90.00
_cell.angle_beta   90.00
_cell.angle_gamma   90.00
#
_symmetry.space_group_name_H-M   'P 1'
#
loop_
_entity.id
_entity.type
_entity.pdbx_description
1 polymer ?
#
loop_
_entity_poly.entity_id
_entity_poly.type
_entity_poly.pdbx_seq_one_letter_code
_entity_poly.pdbx_strand_id
1 'polypeptide(L)' 'FGLEQDAFISHDLTYRLALPNDLTLTATVFNLLDTQPAQARIEMSYDPFIGNPLGRTFKVGVRKKF' A
#
# COMPACT_ATOMS: atom_id res chain seq x y z
N PHE A 1 22.79 15.21 16.48
CA PHE A 1 21.72 15.88 15.70
C PHE A 1 21.27 14.94 14.60
N GLY A 2 20.02 14.50 14.65
CA GLY A 2 19.36 13.65 13.65
C GLY A 2 17.86 13.91 13.70
N LEU A 3 17.12 13.54 12.66
CA LEU A 3 15.66 13.54 12.72
C LEU A 3 15.20 12.33 13.54
N GLU A 4 14.12 12.51 14.31
CA GLU A 4 13.45 11.40 14.99
C GLU A 4 12.76 10.52 13.95
N GLN A 5 12.82 9.22 14.17
CA GLN A 5 12.37 8.20 13.23
C GLN A 5 11.13 7.51 13.81
N ASP A 6 9.95 7.96 13.36
CA ASP A 6 8.69 7.38 13.77
C ASP A 6 8.42 6.06 13.04
N ALA A 7 7.74 5.14 13.72
CA ALA A 7 7.30 3.89 13.11
C ALA A 7 6.33 4.17 11.94
N PHE A 8 6.60 3.56 10.80
CA PHE A 8 5.68 3.59 9.66
C PHE A 8 4.71 2.40 9.74
N ILE A 9 3.41 2.70 9.92
CA ILE A 9 2.35 1.68 10.00
C ILE A 9 1.29 2.00 8.96
N SER A 10 1.24 1.22 7.87
CA SER A 10 0.20 1.30 6.85
C SER A 10 -0.86 0.23 7.04
N HIS A 11 -2.08 0.53 6.61
CA HIS A 11 -3.20 -0.41 6.64
C HIS A 11 -3.65 -0.69 5.21
N ASP A 12 -3.69 -1.95 4.84
CA ASP A 12 -4.10 -2.36 3.50
C ASP A 12 -5.44 -3.10 3.57
N LEU A 13 -6.31 -2.78 2.63
CA LEU A 13 -7.62 -3.43 2.50
C LEU A 13 -7.69 -4.17 1.18
N THR A 14 -7.95 -5.47 1.23
CA THR A 14 -8.21 -6.27 0.03
C THR A 14 -9.58 -6.91 0.11
N TYR A 15 -10.38 -6.70 -0.94
CA TYR A 15 -11.67 -7.34 -1.13
C TYR A 15 -11.66 -8.20 -2.38
N ARG A 16 -12.15 -9.44 -2.25
CA ARG A 16 -12.25 -10.39 -3.35
C ARG A 16 -13.69 -10.84 -3.51
N LEU A 17 -14.21 -10.68 -4.72
CA LEU A 17 -15.57 -11.08 -5.07
C LEU A 17 -15.51 -12.22 -6.08
N ALA A 18 -16.03 -13.38 -5.68
CA ALA A 18 -16.29 -14.50 -6.59
C ALA A 18 -17.63 -14.26 -7.28
N LEU A 19 -17.63 -14.33 -8.61
CA LEU A 19 -18.80 -14.15 -9.46
C LEU A 19 -19.12 -15.46 -10.19
N PRO A 20 -20.35 -15.60 -10.74
CA PRO A 20 -20.68 -16.71 -11.64
C PRO A 20 -19.72 -16.78 -12.83
N ASN A 21 -19.69 -17.94 -13.50
CA ASN A 21 -18.82 -18.23 -14.63
C ASN A 21 -17.33 -18.13 -14.27
N ASP A 22 -16.91 -18.62 -13.11
CA ASP A 22 -15.50 -18.71 -12.72
C ASP A 22 -14.70 -17.41 -12.83
N LEU A 23 -15.40 -16.28 -12.66
CA LEU A 23 -14.84 -14.95 -12.66
C LEU A 23 -14.56 -14.51 -11.22
N THR A 24 -13.40 -13.90 -10.99
CA THR A 24 -13.03 -13.33 -9.71
C THR A 24 -12.57 -11.89 -9.92
N LEU A 25 -13.22 -10.96 -9.23
CA LEU A 25 -12.77 -9.58 -9.11
C LEU A 25 -12.00 -9.42 -7.80
N THR A 26 -10.93 -8.64 -7.84
CA THR A 26 -10.16 -8.27 -6.65
C THR A 26 -9.92 -6.77 -6.68
N ALA A 27 -10.22 -6.11 -5.58
CA ALA A 27 -9.91 -4.71 -5.35
C ALA A 27 -9.04 -4.61 -4.10
N THR A 28 -7.93 -3.89 -4.21
CA THR A 28 -7.03 -3.63 -3.10
C THR A 28 -6.79 -2.12 -3.00
N VAL A 29 -6.84 -1.60 -1.77
CA VAL A 29 -6.38 -0.27 -1.40
C VAL A 29 -5.17 -0.45 -0.51
N PHE A 30 -4.00 -0.05 -1.01
CA PHE A 30 -2.78 0.04 -0.24
C PHE A 30 -2.73 1.38 0.47
N ASN A 31 -2.19 1.40 1.69
CA ASN A 31 -2.07 2.60 2.51
C ASN A 31 -3.44 3.32 2.65
N LEU A 32 -4.44 2.59 3.12
CA LEU A 32 -5.83 3.05 3.27
C LEU A 32 -5.94 4.36 4.08
N LEU A 33 -5.08 4.54 5.07
CA LEU A 33 -5.06 5.73 5.92
C LEU A 33 -4.16 6.86 5.39
N ASP A 34 -3.52 6.68 4.22
CA ASP A 34 -2.60 7.65 3.62
C ASP A 34 -1.48 8.10 4.57
N THR A 35 -0.88 7.13 5.26
CA THR A 35 0.23 7.35 6.18
C THR A 35 1.48 7.74 5.40
N GLN A 36 2.18 8.78 5.87
CA GLN A 36 3.43 9.24 5.26
C GLN A 36 4.63 8.61 5.98
N PRO A 37 5.70 8.25 5.25
CA PRO A 37 6.92 7.77 5.86
C PRO A 37 7.64 8.89 6.62
N ALA A 38 8.39 8.51 7.65
CA ALA A 38 9.22 9.45 8.39
C ALA A 38 10.24 10.12 7.48
N GLN A 39 10.47 11.41 7.72
CA GLN A 39 11.42 12.20 6.94
C GLN A 39 12.86 11.82 7.31
N ALA A 40 13.72 11.74 6.30
CA ALA A 40 15.13 11.42 6.48
C ALA A 40 16.01 12.41 5.71
N ARG A 41 17.19 12.72 6.27
CA ARG A 41 18.18 13.60 5.61
C ARG A 41 19.09 12.79 4.68
N ILE A 42 18.48 12.05 3.76
CA ILE A 42 19.14 11.27 2.72
C ILE A 42 18.55 11.65 1.35
N GLU A 43 19.14 11.17 0.26
CA GLU A 43 18.72 11.50 -1.11
C GLU A 43 17.21 11.30 -1.33
N MET A 44 16.66 10.22 -0.80
CA MET A 44 15.23 9.89 -0.95
C MET A 44 14.30 10.74 -0.08
N SER A 45 14.81 11.56 0.86
CA SER A 45 14.05 12.39 1.81
C SER A 45 13.13 11.63 2.79
N TYR A 46 13.03 10.31 2.70
CA TYR A 46 12.38 9.41 3.65
C TYR A 46 13.27 8.19 3.87
N ASP A 47 12.99 7.37 4.90
CA ASP A 47 13.70 6.11 5.12
C ASP A 47 13.07 4.94 4.34
N PRO A 48 13.76 4.42 3.30
CA PRO A 48 13.24 3.34 2.46
C PRO A 48 13.34 1.95 3.10
N PHE A 49 14.01 1.80 4.24
CA PHE A 49 14.15 0.50 4.91
C PHE A 49 12.91 0.14 5.73
N ILE A 50 12.17 1.15 6.21
CA ILE A 50 11.00 0.93 7.08
C ILE A 50 9.70 1.51 6.52
N GLY A 51 9.77 2.41 5.54
CA GLY A 51 8.61 3.06 4.94
C GLY A 51 8.63 3.02 3.42
N ASN A 52 7.52 3.43 2.82
CA ASN A 52 7.44 3.62 1.38
C ASN A 52 6.82 4.99 1.06
N PRO A 53 7.12 5.58 -0.11
CA PRO A 53 6.65 6.92 -0.47
C PRO A 53 5.28 6.87 -1.17
N LEU A 54 4.73 5.68 -1.40
CA LEU A 54 3.43 5.53 -2.05
C LEU A 54 2.36 5.89 -1.02
N GLY A 55 1.64 6.97 -1.30
CA GLY A 55 0.39 7.26 -0.62
C GLY A 55 -0.67 6.20 -0.93
N ARG A 56 -1.93 6.57 -0.72
CA ARG A 56 -3.05 5.67 -1.01
C ARG A 56 -3.07 5.25 -2.48
N THR A 57 -2.91 3.94 -2.72
CA THR A 57 -2.83 3.37 -4.07
C THR A 57 -3.88 2.28 -4.27
N PHE A 58 -4.49 2.27 -5.45
CA PHE A 58 -5.55 1.32 -5.80
C PHE A 58 -5.06 0.28 -6.78
N LYS A 59 -5.43 -0.98 -6.56
CA LYS A 59 -5.17 -2.09 -7.49
C LYS A 59 -6.46 -2.84 -7.75
N VAL A 60 -6.78 -3.01 -9.02
CA VAL A 60 -7.90 -3.83 -9.48
C VAL A 60 -7.37 -5.02 -10.27
N GLY A 61 -7.97 -6.18 -10.05
CA GLY A 61 -7.59 -7.43 -10.69
C GLY A 61 -8.82 -8.22 -11.13
N VAL A 62 -8.73 -8.82 -12.30
CA VAL A 62 -9.73 -9.72 -12.86
C VAL A 62 -9.07 -11.05 -13.15
N ARG A 63 -9.67 -12.16 -12.71
CA ARG A 63 -9.23 -13.51 -13.03
C ARG A 63 -10.41 -14.31 -13.57
N LYS A 64 -10.20 -15.00 -14.69
CA LYS A 64 -11.11 -16.00 -15.25
C LYS A 64 -10.43 -17.38 -15.15
N LYS A 65 -11.14 -18.40 -14.67
CA LYS A 65 -10.73 -19.80 -14.84
C LYS A 65 -11.51 -20.40 -16.03
N PHE A 66 -10.87 -21.30 -16.76
CA PHE A 66 -11.41 -22.01 -17.92
C PHE A 66 -11.45 -23.51 -17.63
#